data_AF-A0A7V9QE06-F1
#
_entry.id   AF-A0A7V9QE06-F1
#
_cell.length_a   1.000
_cell.length_b   1.000
_cell.length_c   1.000
_cell.angle_alpha   90.00
_cell.angle_beta   90.00
_cell.angle_gamma   90.00
#
_symmetry.space_group_name_H-M   'P 1'
#
loop_
_entity.id
_entity.type
_entity.pdbx_description
1 polymer ?
#
loop_
_entity_poly.entity_id
_entity_poly.type
_entity_poly.pdbx_seq_one_letter_code
_entity_poly.pdbx_strand_id
1 'polypeptide(L)'
;MINWLKRRRLSNDGRKKLLIVTARAEEALVETHVTNLLDLLRTLGDEIDLDRGISLYTEALSLDETLAATVANRLLARLESHSQKDIRQAHRFRDVFKDGRRRQ
;
A
#
# COMPACT_ATOMS: atom_id res chain seq x y z
N MET A 1 33.97 -0.13 -10.48
CA MET A 1 32.92 0.09 -9.46
C MET A 1 33.37 -0.55 -8.15
N ILE A 2 33.69 0.28 -7.17
CA ILE A 2 34.04 0.05 -5.74
C ILE A 2 34.46 -1.38 -5.32
N ASN A 3 35.74 -1.73 -5.52
CA ASN A 3 36.31 -3.04 -5.18
C ASN A 3 36.82 -3.15 -3.71
N TRP A 4 36.62 -2.12 -2.87
CA TRP A 4 37.11 -2.10 -1.47
C TRP A 4 36.15 -2.72 -0.45
N LEU A 5 34.86 -2.87 -0.79
CA LEU A 5 33.84 -3.54 0.03
C LEU A 5 34.04 -5.06 0.12
N LYS A 6 34.73 -5.68 -0.84
CA LYS A 6 34.97 -7.14 -0.86
C LYS A 6 35.87 -7.65 0.27
N ARG A 7 36.56 -6.78 1.02
CA ARG A 7 37.65 -7.19 1.94
C ARG A 7 37.31 -7.28 3.43
N ARG A 8 36.11 -6.92 3.89
CA ARG A 8 35.73 -7.10 5.32
C ARG A 8 34.41 -7.85 5.45
N ARG A 9 34.49 -9.08 5.95
CA ARG A 9 33.32 -9.84 6.41
C ARG A 9 32.61 -9.01 7.49
N LEU A 10 31.36 -8.62 7.24
CA LEU A 10 30.53 -7.91 8.21
C LEU A 10 30.47 -8.71 9.53
N SER A 11 30.59 -8.01 10.66
CA SER A 11 30.30 -8.57 11.98
C SER A 11 28.84 -9.02 12.06
N ASN A 12 28.49 -9.88 13.03
CA ASN A 12 27.10 -10.31 13.20
C ASN A 12 26.15 -9.12 13.43
N ASP A 13 26.57 -8.12 14.21
CA ASP A 13 25.82 -6.87 14.41
C ASP A 13 25.66 -6.07 13.11
N GLY A 14 26.74 -5.95 12.31
CA GLY A 14 26.69 -5.28 11.02
C GLY A 14 25.74 -5.97 10.03
N ARG A 15 25.72 -7.31 10.02
CA ARG A 15 24.77 -8.10 9.21
C ARG A 15 23.33 -7.86 9.65
N LYS A 16 23.07 -7.86 10.96
CA LYS A 16 21.73 -7.60 11.51
C LYS A 16 21.23 -6.20 11.12
N LYS A 17 22.07 -5.18 11.24
CA LYS A 17 21.73 -3.80 10.84
C LYS A 17 21.44 -3.70 9.35
N LEU A 18 22.25 -4.35 8.52
CA LEU A 18 22.01 -4.40 7.07
C LEU A 18 20.66 -5.04 6.75
N LEU A 19 20.37 -6.21 7.33
CA LEU A 19 19.07 -6.89 7.14
C LEU A 19 17.88 -6.02 7.53
N ILE A 20 17.97 -5.30 8.65
CA ILE A 20 16.91 -4.37 9.07
C ILE A 20 16.73 -3.23 8.06
N VAL A 21 17.82 -2.65 7.56
CA VAL A 21 17.74 -1.56 6.57
C VAL A 21 17.17 -2.08 5.25
N THR A 22 17.58 -3.27 4.81
CA THR A 22 17.03 -3.94 3.62
C THR A 22 15.53 -4.16 3.76
N ALA A 23 15.07 -4.77 4.86
CA ALA A 23 13.65 -5.00 5.10
C ALA A 23 12.85 -3.69 5.10
N ARG A 24 13.38 -2.63 5.70
CA ARG A 24 12.73 -1.31 5.67
C ARG A 24 12.66 -0.71 4.27
N ALA A 25 13.67 -0.93 3.44
CA ALA A 25 13.69 -0.47 2.06
C ALA A 25 12.67 -1.24 1.22
N GLU A 26 12.59 -2.56 1.37
CA GLU A 26 11.60 -3.41 0.72
C GLU A 26 10.17 -2.97 1.06
N GLU A 27 9.89 -2.72 2.34
CA GLU A 27 8.61 -2.18 2.79
C GLU A 27 8.28 -0.82 2.15
N ALA A 28 9.25 0.10 2.10
CA ALA A 28 9.06 1.41 1.49
C ALA A 28 8.81 1.33 -0.03
N LEU A 29 9.44 0.39 -0.72
CA LEU A 29 9.19 0.13 -2.14
C LEU A 29 7.76 -0.36 -2.38
N VAL A 30 7.29 -1.32 -1.59
CA VAL A 30 5.91 -1.82 -1.68
C VAL A 30 4.92 -0.68 -1.44
N GLU A 31 5.10 0.11 -0.38
CA GLU A 31 4.21 1.25 -0.08
C GLU A 31 4.19 2.30 -1.19
N THR A 32 5.33 2.53 -1.84
CA THR A 32 5.43 3.43 -3.00
C THR A 32 4.59 2.90 -4.16
N HIS A 33 4.69 1.61 -4.46
CA HIS A 33 3.90 1.02 -5.54
C HIS A 33 2.39 1.06 -5.25
N VAL A 34 1.98 0.77 -4.02
CA VAL A 34 0.56 0.84 -3.61
C VAL A 34 0.03 2.26 -3.73
N THR A 35 0.81 3.27 -3.30
CA THR A 35 0.42 4.68 -3.40
C THR A 35 0.24 5.11 -4.86
N ASN A 36 1.23 4.82 -5.71
CA ASN A 36 1.17 5.14 -7.13
C ASN A 36 0.00 4.45 -7.83
N LEU A 37 -0.29 3.19 -7.48
CA LEU A 37 -1.40 2.44 -8.06
C LEU A 37 -2.76 3.00 -7.61
N LEU A 38 -2.90 3.40 -6.34
CA LEU A 38 -4.09 4.12 -5.88
C LEU A 38 -4.31 5.41 -6.66
N ASP A 39 -3.26 6.18 -6.89
CA ASP A 39 -3.35 7.44 -7.62
C ASP A 39 -3.64 7.22 -9.10
N LEU A 40 -3.09 6.16 -9.71
CA LEU A 40 -3.47 5.73 -11.07
C LEU A 40 -4.96 5.41 -11.14
N LEU A 41 -5.46 4.55 -10.26
CA LEU A 41 -6.87 4.15 -10.24
C LEU A 41 -7.80 5.35 -10.01
N ARG A 42 -7.41 6.29 -9.15
CA ARG A 42 -8.15 7.56 -8.96
C ARG A 42 -8.14 8.43 -10.21
N THR A 43 -7.04 8.46 -10.93
CA THR A 43 -6.89 9.26 -12.14
C THR A 43 -7.73 8.69 -13.29
N LEU A 44 -7.77 7.37 -13.42
CA LEU A 44 -8.56 6.68 -14.44
C LEU A 44 -10.06 6.61 -14.08
N GLY A 45 -10.41 6.67 -12.79
CA GLY A 45 -11.79 6.66 -12.34
C GLY A 45 -12.56 5.44 -12.87
N ASP A 46 -13.72 5.69 -13.49
CA ASP A 46 -14.61 4.65 -14.00
C ASP A 46 -14.21 4.13 -15.40
N GLU A 47 -13.12 4.62 -15.99
CA GLU A 47 -12.64 4.17 -17.31
C GLU A 47 -12.04 2.76 -17.27
N ILE A 48 -11.69 2.27 -16.07
CA ILE A 48 -11.05 0.98 -15.88
C ILE A 48 -11.55 0.30 -14.61
N ASP A 49 -11.74 -1.02 -14.68
CA ASP A 49 -11.97 -1.80 -13.47
C ASP A 49 -10.68 -2.01 -12.67
N LEU A 50 -10.85 -2.37 -11.40
CA LEU A 50 -9.76 -2.54 -10.45
C LEU A 50 -8.73 -3.59 -10.91
N ASP A 51 -9.20 -4.76 -11.35
CA ASP A 51 -8.33 -5.89 -11.72
C ASP A 51 -7.50 -5.55 -12.96
N ARG A 52 -8.12 -4.88 -13.94
CA ARG A 52 -7.45 -4.40 -15.14
C ARG A 52 -6.46 -3.29 -14.83
N GLY A 53 -6.78 -2.36 -13.92
CA GLY A 53 -5.86 -1.32 -13.46
C GLY A 53 -4.63 -1.89 -12.75
N ILE A 54 -4.82 -2.89 -11.88
CA ILE A 54 -3.71 -3.63 -11.25
C ILE A 54 -2.84 -4.29 -12.32
N SER A 55 -3.45 -5.03 -13.26
CA SER A 55 -2.73 -5.75 -14.30
C SER A 55 -1.92 -4.81 -15.21
N LEU A 56 -2.52 -3.71 -15.67
CA LEU A 56 -1.82 -2.73 -16.49
C LEU A 56 -0.62 -2.11 -15.76
N TYR A 57 -0.77 -1.79 -14.48
CA TYR A 57 0.31 -1.20 -13.69
C TYR A 57 1.48 -2.17 -13.47
N THR A 58 1.18 -3.42 -13.10
CA THR A 58 2.22 -4.43 -12.86
C THR A 58 2.94 -4.81 -14.14
N GLU A 59 2.22 -4.93 -15.26
CA GLU A 59 2.80 -5.15 -16.59
C GLU A 59 3.68 -3.97 -17.03
N ALA A 60 3.18 -2.74 -16.91
CA ALA A 60 3.89 -1.54 -17.36
C ALA A 60 5.22 -1.33 -16.61
N LEU A 61 5.28 -1.69 -15.33
CA LEU A 61 6.50 -1.61 -14.52
C LEU A 61 7.31 -2.91 -14.49
N SER A 62 6.84 -3.95 -15.17
CA SER A 62 7.46 -5.28 -15.20
C SER A 62 7.78 -5.80 -13.80
N LEU A 63 6.83 -5.65 -12.87
CA LEU A 63 7.01 -6.15 -11.51
C LEU A 63 7.08 -7.68 -11.54
N ASP A 64 7.99 -8.25 -10.74
CA ASP A 64 8.01 -9.69 -10.57
C ASP A 64 6.71 -10.17 -9.90
N GLU A 65 6.36 -11.43 -10.12
CA GLU A 65 5.10 -12.02 -9.67
C GLU A 65 4.89 -11.89 -8.15
N THR A 66 5.96 -12.01 -7.36
CA THR A 66 5.87 -11.95 -5.90
C THR A 66 5.59 -10.52 -5.43
N LEU A 67 6.30 -9.54 -5.99
CA LEU A 67 6.08 -8.14 -5.70
C LEU A 67 4.70 -7.68 -6.18
N ALA A 68 4.29 -8.07 -7.39
CA ALA A 68 2.99 -7.75 -7.94
C ALA A 68 1.84 -8.25 -7.04
N ALA A 69 1.89 -9.51 -6.61
CA ALA A 69 0.91 -10.08 -5.69
C ALA A 69 0.89 -9.34 -4.34
N THR A 70 2.05 -8.98 -3.81
CA THR A 70 2.15 -8.23 -2.54
C THR A 70 1.50 -6.84 -2.66
N VAL A 71 1.80 -6.11 -3.75
CA VAL A 71 1.23 -4.78 -4.02
C VAL A 71 -0.29 -4.87 -4.18
N ALA A 72 -0.79 -5.83 -4.97
CA ALA A 72 -2.23 -6.03 -5.16
C ALA A 72 -2.95 -6.33 -3.84
N ASN A 73 -2.41 -7.25 -3.02
CA ASN A 73 -2.99 -7.58 -1.73
C ASN A 73 -3.03 -6.37 -0.78
N ARG A 74 -1.97 -5.56 -0.73
CA ARG A 74 -1.95 -4.34 0.11
C ARG A 74 -2.91 -3.27 -0.40
N LEU A 75 -3.03 -3.11 -1.72
CA LEU A 75 -4.02 -2.22 -2.31
C LEU A 75 -5.44 -2.61 -1.87
N LEU A 76 -5.81 -3.89 -2.03
CA LEU A 76 -7.13 -4.40 -1.63
C LEU A 76 -7.41 -4.17 -0.15
N ALA A 77 -6.45 -4.50 0.72
CA ALA A 77 -6.57 -4.26 2.16
C ALA A 77 -6.76 -2.77 2.49
N ARG A 78 -6.09 -1.89 1.74
CA ARG A 78 -6.20 -0.45 1.91
C ARG A 78 -7.54 0.09 1.41
N LEU A 79 -8.05 -0.37 0.28
CA LEU A 79 -9.37 0.00 -0.24
C LEU A 79 -10.49 -0.37 0.74
N GLU A 80 -10.46 -1.60 1.26
CA GLU A 80 -11.42 -2.08 2.26
C GLU A 80 -11.37 -1.24 3.55
N SER A 81 -10.15 -0.89 4.00
CA SER A 81 -9.96 -0.04 5.17
C SER A 81 -10.55 1.37 5.00
N HIS A 82 -10.57 1.92 3.78
CA HIS A 82 -11.19 3.22 3.51
C HIS A 82 -12.72 3.10 3.43
N SER A 83 -13.23 2.09 2.74
CA SER A 83 -14.66 1.76 2.68
C SER A 83 -15.27 1.65 4.09
N GLN A 84 -14.63 0.89 4.99
CA GLN A 84 -15.09 0.77 6.37
C GLN A 84 -15.06 2.09 7.15
N LYS A 85 -14.08 2.97 6.92
CA LYS A 85 -14.02 4.29 7.56
C LYS A 85 -15.16 5.19 7.10
N ASP A 86 -15.50 5.14 5.82
CA ASP A 86 -16.59 5.95 5.26
C ASP A 86 -17.94 5.49 5.82
N ILE A 87 -18.15 4.18 5.93
CA ILE A 87 -19.33 3.59 6.58
C ILE A 87 -19.44 4.05 8.05
N ARG A 88 -18.36 3.94 8.83
CA ARG A 88 -18.34 4.36 10.25
C ARG A 88 -18.66 5.85 10.42
N GLN A 89 -18.13 6.71 9.54
CA GLN A 89 -18.42 8.14 9.57
C GLN A 89 -19.90 8.40 9.25
N ALA A 90 -20.45 7.76 8.23
CA ALA A 90 -21.87 7.89 7.88
C ALA A 90 -22.80 7.48 9.04
N HIS A 91 -22.48 6.42 9.78
CA HIS A 91 -23.24 6.02 10.97
C HIS A 91 -23.18 7.06 12.10
N ARG A 92 -21.99 7.62 12.38
CA ARG A 92 -21.82 8.66 13.41
C ARG A 92 -22.71 9.87 13.16
N PHE A 93 -22.82 10.34 11.91
CA PHE A 93 -23.70 11.46 11.58
C PHE A 93 -25.19 11.11 11.77
N ARG A 94 -25.62 9.89 11.43
CA ARG A 94 -27.02 9.45 11.62
C ARG A 94 -27.45 9.46 13.09
N ASP A 95 -26.56 9.12 14.01
CA ASP A 95 -26.88 9.09 15.45
C ASP A 95 -27.05 10.50 16.03
N VAL A 96 -26.26 11.48 15.56
CA VAL A 96 -26.41 12.90 15.94
C VAL A 96 -27.80 13.43 15.58
N PHE A 97 -28.32 13.08 14.41
CA PHE A 97 -29.64 13.55 13.96
C PHE A 97 -30.82 12.78 14.57
N LYS A 98 -30.59 11.61 15.17
CA LYS A 98 -31.63 10.85 15.90
C LYS A 98 -31.85 11.36 17.32
N ASP A 99 -30.82 11.90 17.97
CA ASP A 99 -30.90 12.33 19.37
C ASP A 99 -31.72 13.62 19.56
N GLY A 100 -31.79 14.47 18.53
CA GLY A 100 -32.60 15.69 18.55
C GLY A 100 -34.12 15.48 18.43
N ARG A 101 -34.59 14.27 18.08
CA ARG A 101 -36.03 13.96 17.92
C ARG A 101 -36.68 13.26 19.11
N ARG A 102 -35.96 13.08 20.22
CA ARG A 102 -36.47 12.49 21.48
C ARG A 102 -36.78 13.51 22.58
N ARG A 103 -36.75 14.80 22.26
CA ARG A 103 -37.10 15.89 23.19
C ARG A 103 -38.20 16.79 22.60
N GLN A 104 -39.40 16.24 22.43
CA GLN A 104 -40.66 16.99 22.38
C GLN A 104 -41.74 16.14 23.04
#